data_AF-A0A952M0R3-F1
#
_entry.id   AF-A0A952M0R3-F1
#
_cell.length_a   1.000
_cell.length_b   1.000
_cell.length_c   1.000
_cell.angle_alpha   90.00
_cell.angle_beta   90.00
_cell.angle_gamma   90.00
#
_symmetry.space_group_name_H-M   'P 1'
#
loop_
_entity.id
_entity.type
_entity.pdbx_description
1 polymer ?
#
loop_
_entity_poly.entity_id
_entity_poly.type
_entity_poly.pdbx_seq_one_letter_code
_entity_poly.pdbx_strand_id
1 'polypeptide(L)'
;LDLVPLELRRSIEVAFGNSRFAEHVMSIKVDFHRAAASSLDYILFIQCDAEIAISRYAIERIAQQACVTLCNKNNWSIPFQQLMVHQGQVQAA
;
A
#
# COMPACT_ATOMS: atom_id res chain seq x y z
N LEU A 1 7.02 3.04 -14.91
CA LEU A 1 6.67 2.17 -13.75
C LEU A 1 5.73 2.90 -12.79
N ASP A 2 5.07 3.97 -13.27
CA ASP A 2 4.55 5.04 -12.41
C ASP A 2 3.04 4.94 -12.18
N LEU A 3 2.37 4.01 -12.86
CA LEU A 3 0.91 3.85 -12.80
C LEU A 3 0.44 3.40 -11.42
N VAL A 4 1.09 2.39 -10.82
CA VAL A 4 0.66 1.86 -9.51
C VAL A 4 0.84 2.89 -8.38
N PRO A 5 2.01 3.55 -8.21
CA PRO A 5 2.14 4.63 -7.24
C PRO A 5 1.14 5.78 -7.45
N LEU A 6 0.90 6.17 -8.71
CA LEU A 6 -0.04 7.23 -9.05
C LEU A 6 -1.48 6.90 -8.64
N GLU A 7 -1.95 5.69 -8.96
CA GLU A 7 -3.29 5.24 -8.61
C GLU A 7 -3.46 5.03 -7.11
N LEU A 8 -2.44 4.49 -6.42
CA LEU A 8 -2.43 4.39 -4.97
C LEU A 8 -2.56 5.77 -4.33
N ARG A 9 -1.76 6.74 -4.76
CA ARG A 9 -1.84 8.13 -4.27
C ARG A 9 -3.25 8.70 -4.46
N ARG A 10 -3.81 8.60 -5.67
CA ARG A 10 -5.16 9.10 -5.98
C ARG A 10 -6.22 8.46 -5.10
N SER A 11 -6.15 7.15 -4.89
CA SER A 11 -7.11 6.45 -4.04
C SER A 11 -7.02 6.91 -2.58
N ILE A 12 -5.81 7.19 -2.09
CA ILE A 12 -5.59 7.69 -0.74
C ILE A 12 -6.09 9.14 -0.62
N GLU A 13 -5.82 10.01 -1.59
CA GLU A 13 -6.33 11.38 -1.65
C GLU A 13 -7.86 11.43 -1.61
N VAL A 14 -8.53 10.59 -2.40
CA VAL A 14 -9.99 10.45 -2.38
C VAL A 14 -10.49 9.97 -1.02
N ALA A 15 -9.82 8.99 -0.39
CA ALA A 15 -10.22 8.50 0.92
C ALA A 15 -10.09 9.57 2.02
N PHE A 16 -9.01 10.35 2.01
CA PHE A 16 -8.83 11.44 2.96
C PHE A 16 -9.80 12.60 2.73
N GLY A 17 -10.05 12.97 1.46
CA GLY A 17 -11.01 14.01 1.10
C GLY A 17 -12.44 13.72 1.56
N ASN A 18 -12.79 12.44 1.74
CA ASN A 18 -14.09 11.99 2.28
C ASN A 18 -14.07 11.71 3.79
N SER A 19 -12.98 12.05 4.48
CA SER A 19 -12.80 11.79 5.91
C SER A 19 -12.85 13.09 6.72
N ARG A 20 -12.96 12.96 8.06
CA ARG A 20 -12.84 14.09 8.99
C ARG A 20 -11.46 14.74 9.04
N PHE A 21 -10.48 14.21 8.30
CA PHE A 21 -9.10 14.68 8.30
C PHE A 21 -8.73 15.48 7.04
N ALA A 22 -9.67 15.69 6.11
CA ALA A 22 -9.39 16.28 4.81
C ALA A 22 -8.61 17.60 4.88
N GLU A 23 -9.00 18.51 5.77
CA GLU A 23 -8.37 19.83 5.92
C GLU A 23 -6.98 19.80 6.57
N HIS A 24 -6.65 18.69 7.23
CA HIS A 24 -5.42 18.52 7.99
C HIS A 24 -4.31 17.79 7.21
N VAL A 25 -4.63 17.24 6.04
CA VAL A 25 -3.66 16.55 5.18
C VAL A 25 -3.00 17.56 4.25
N MET A 26 -1.70 17.76 4.46
CA MET A 26 -0.90 18.73 3.70
C MET A 26 -0.35 18.14 2.40
N SER A 27 0.10 16.89 2.44
CA SER A 27 0.62 16.20 1.26
C SER A 27 0.55 14.68 1.39
N ILE A 28 0.35 14.00 0.25
CA ILE A 28 0.42 12.55 0.13
C ILE A 28 1.38 12.21 -1.01
N LYS A 29 2.36 11.34 -0.73
CA LYS A 29 3.30 10.81 -1.72
C LYS A 29 3.33 9.29 -1.63
N VAL A 30 3.41 8.65 -2.79
CA VAL A 30 3.62 7.21 -2.91
C VAL A 30 4.76 6.98 -3.87
N ASP A 31 5.78 6.26 -3.41
CA ASP A 31 6.96 5.94 -4.21
C ASP A 31 7.20 4.42 -4.22
N PHE A 32 7.84 3.93 -5.29
CA PHE A 32 8.44 2.61 -5.27
C PHE A 32 9.57 2.58 -4.24
N HIS A 33 9.57 1.59 -3.36
CA HIS A 33 10.60 1.44 -2.34
C HIS A 33 11.70 0.46 -2.79
N ARG A 34 11.31 -0.79 -3.09
CA ARG A 34 12.23 -1.85 -3.51
C ARG A 34 11.48 -3.03 -4.12
N ALA A 35 12.21 -3.87 -4.85
CA ALA A 35 11.76 -5.22 -5.17
C ALA A 35 12.23 -6.16 -4.05
N ALA A 36 11.32 -6.90 -3.43
CA ALA A 36 11.61 -7.90 -2.41
C ALA A 36 11.43 -9.33 -2.98
N ALA A 37 11.63 -10.35 -2.15
CA ALA A 37 11.67 -11.74 -2.59
C ALA A 37 10.39 -12.23 -3.31
N SER A 38 9.23 -11.70 -2.93
CA SER A 38 7.94 -12.05 -3.55
C SER A 38 6.97 -10.85 -3.63
N SER A 39 7.50 -9.62 -3.67
CA SER A 39 6.69 -8.39 -3.72
C SER A 39 7.43 -7.22 -4.38
N LEU A 40 6.64 -6.26 -4.86
CA LEU A 40 7.12 -4.89 -5.08
C LEU A 40 6.62 -4.06 -3.91
N ASP A 41 7.55 -3.55 -3.11
CA ASP A 41 7.23 -2.77 -1.94
C ASP A 41 7.09 -1.29 -2.34
N TYR A 42 6.03 -0.66 -1.88
CA TYR A 42 5.79 0.78 -2.03
C TYR A 42 5.82 1.45 -0.66
N ILE A 43 6.25 2.70 -0.62
CA ILE A 43 6.29 3.52 0.59
C ILE A 43 5.35 4.71 0.46
N LEU A 44 4.60 4.98 1.54
CA LEU A 44 3.64 6.06 1.63
C LEU A 44 4.17 7.12 2.59
N PHE A 45 4.15 8.37 2.16
CA PHE A 45 4.39 9.53 3.02
C PHE A 45 3.11 10.36 3.08
N ILE A 46 2.60 10.56 4.28
CA ILE A 46 1.42 11.39 4.53
C ILE A 46 1.83 12.46 5.52
N GLN A 47 1.83 13.70 5.07
CA GLN A 47 2.11 14.85 5.91
C GLN A 47 0.80 15.44 6.39
N CYS A 48 0.71 15.64 7.69
CA CYS A 48 -0.44 16.24 8.34
C CYS A 48 0.02 17.39 9.24
N ASP A 49 -0.89 18.29 9.57
CA ASP A 49 -0.66 19.22 10.66
C ASP A 49 -0.65 18.51 12.04
N ALA A 50 -0.25 19.25 13.07
CA ALA A 50 -0.09 18.71 14.42
C ALA A 50 -1.42 18.38 15.11
N GLU A 51 -2.55 18.94 14.67
CA GLU A 51 -3.85 18.80 15.34
C GLU A 51 -4.35 17.36 15.27
N ILE A 52 -4.02 16.64 14.20
CA ILE A 52 -4.41 15.25 14.00
C ILE A 52 -3.33 14.23 14.38
N ALA A 53 -2.23 14.66 15.01
CA ALA A 53 -1.12 13.78 15.39
C ALA A 53 -1.56 12.61 16.30
N ILE A 54 -2.50 12.85 17.22
CA ILE A 54 -3.05 11.79 18.09
C ILE A 54 -3.87 10.75 17.31
N SER A 55 -4.36 11.12 16.12
CA SER A 55 -5.15 10.26 15.25
C SER A 55 -4.30 9.39 14.31
N ARG A 56 -2.98 9.23 14.58
CA ARG A 56 -2.04 8.50 13.71
C ARG A 56 -2.57 7.15 13.20
N TYR A 57 -3.18 6.36 14.08
CA TYR A 57 -3.69 5.03 13.73
C TYR A 57 -4.93 5.10 12.83
N ALA A 58 -5.77 6.12 13.01
CA ALA A 58 -6.93 6.33 12.15
C ALA A 58 -6.50 6.78 10.74
N ILE A 59 -5.50 7.67 10.66
CA ILE A 59 -4.87 8.12 9.41
C ILE A 59 -4.27 6.92 8.66
N GLU A 60 -3.48 6.10 9.36
CA GLU A 60 -2.87 4.89 8.80
C GLU A 60 -3.95 3.93 8.27
N ARG A 61 -5.03 3.74 9.03
CA ARG A 61 -6.12 2.84 8.64
C ARG A 61 -6.83 3.29 7.37
N ILE A 62 -7.09 4.58 7.22
CA ILE A 62 -7.71 5.15 6.01
C ILE A 62 -6.83 4.87 4.79
N ALA A 63 -5.52 5.14 4.89
CA ALA A 63 -4.58 4.90 3.81
C ALA A 63 -4.51 3.41 3.42
N GLN A 64 -4.43 2.52 4.40
CA GLN A 64 -4.41 1.07 4.16
C GLN A 64 -5.70 0.57 3.51
N GLN A 65 -6.86 1.01 3.99
CA GLN A 65 -8.16 0.64 3.43
C GLN A 65 -8.31 1.12 1.98
N ALA A 66 -7.84 2.33 1.68
CA ALA A 66 -7.81 2.86 0.33
C ALA A 66 -6.97 1.95 -0.60
N CYS A 67 -5.76 1.56 -0.17
CA CYS A 67 -4.88 0.68 -0.95
C CYS A 67 -5.52 -0.69 -1.21
N VAL A 68 -6.07 -1.35 -0.17
CA VAL A 68 -6.70 -2.67 -0.32
C VAL A 68 -7.93 -2.59 -1.23
N THR A 69 -8.77 -1.57 -1.07
CA THR A 69 -9.96 -1.36 -1.91
C THR A 69 -9.56 -1.17 -3.38
N LEU A 70 -8.55 -0.36 -3.65
CA LEU A 70 -8.03 -0.14 -5.00
C LEU A 70 -7.47 -1.41 -5.61
N CYS A 71 -6.63 -2.15 -4.87
CA CYS A 71 -6.06 -3.41 -5.34
C CYS A 71 -7.16 -4.41 -5.71
N ASN A 72 -8.16 -4.57 -4.85
CA ASN A 72 -9.31 -5.43 -5.13
C ASN A 72 -10.07 -4.99 -6.38
N LYS A 73 -10.36 -3.69 -6.52
CA LYS A 73 -11.06 -3.13 -7.69
C LYS A 73 -10.30 -3.36 -8.99
N ASN A 74 -8.98 -3.23 -8.96
CA ASN A 74 -8.13 -3.37 -10.14
C ASN A 74 -7.65 -4.82 -10.37
N ASN A 75 -8.09 -5.79 -9.56
CA ASN A 75 -7.61 -7.17 -9.56
C ASN A 75 -6.07 -7.27 -9.40
N TRP A 76 -5.48 -6.35 -8.64
CA TRP A 76 -4.07 -6.42 -8.28
C TRP A 76 -3.93 -7.37 -7.09
N SER A 77 -3.28 -8.51 -7.33
CA SER A 77 -3.01 -9.49 -6.29
C SER A 77 -2.14 -8.86 -5.20
N ILE A 78 -2.59 -8.96 -3.95
CA ILE A 78 -1.81 -8.58 -2.78
C ILE A 78 -0.88 -9.76 -2.46
N PRO A 79 0.45 -9.59 -2.58
CA PRO A 79 1.37 -10.71 -2.50
C PRO A 79 1.44 -11.29 -1.07
N PHE A 80 1.51 -12.61 -0.99
CA PHE A 80 1.85 -13.36 0.22
C PHE A 80 3.25 -13.94 0.08
N GLN A 81 3.86 -14.37 1.19
CA GLN A 81 5.14 -15.08 1.11
C GLN A 81 4.98 -16.38 0.31
N GLN A 82 5.86 -16.57 -0.67
CA GLN A 82 5.87 -17.77 -1.50
C GLN A 82 7.03 -18.69 -1.09
N LEU A 83 6.75 -19.99 -1.01
CA LEU A 83 7.77 -21.03 -0.86
C LEU A 83 7.78 -21.89 -2.13
N MET A 84 8.89 -21.88 -2.86
CA MET A 84 9.09 -22.76 -4.01
C MET A 84 9.77 -24.05 -3.55
N VAL A 85 9.05 -25.17 -3.61
CA VAL A 85 9.58 -26.49 -3.24
C VAL A 85 10.12 -27.18 -4.49
N HIS A 86 11.42 -27.50 -4.48
CA HIS A 86 12.04 -28.35 -5.49
C HIS A 86 12.03 -29.79 -4.98
N GLN A 87 11.21 -30.65 -5.58
CA GLN A 87 11.20 -32.07 -5.25
C GLN A 87 12.29 -32.79 -6.04
N GLY A 88 13.27 -33.35 -5.34
CA GLY A 88 14.27 -34.25 -5.94
C GLY A 88 13.59 -35.56 -6.36
N GLN A 89 13.96 -36.08 -7.54
CA GLN A 89 13.54 -37.41 -7.93
C GLN A 89 14.29 -38.44 -7.07
N VAL A 90 13.58 -39.36 -6.43
CA VAL A 90 14.21 -40.50 -5.76
C VAL A 90 14.81 -41.38 -6.85
N GLN A 91 16.14 -41.38 -6.98
CA GLN A 91 16.83 -42.32 -7.85
C GLN A 91 16.74 -43.72 -7.24
N ALA A 92 16.05 -44.62 -7.93
CA ALA A 92 16.06 -46.04 -7.62
C ALA A 92 17.47 -46.59 -7.90
N ALA A 93 18.07 -47.22 -6.89
CA ALA A 93 19.38 -47.87 -6.95
C ALA A 93 19.33 -49.19 -7.73
#